data_AF-A0ABD2Y670-F1
#
_entry.id   AF-A0ABD2Y670-F1
#
_cell.length_a   1.000
_cell.length_b   1.000
_cell.length_c   1.000
_cell.angle_alpha   90.00
_cell.angle_beta   90.00
_cell.angle_gamma   90.00
#
_symmetry.space_group_name_H-M   'P 1'
#
loop_
_entity.id
_entity.type
_entity.pdbx_description
1 polymer ?
#
loop_
_entity_poly.entity_id
_entity_poly.type
_entity_poly.pdbx_seq_one_letter_code
_entity_poly.pdbx_strand_id
1 'polypeptide(L)'
;MTKWVQMALKLKSIEYEFIEVDVFNKSEVLLKSNPAYKRIPVLIHGDNNCICESLLIVEYINEFWPNNGPSLLPSDSFDRAMPRFWGAYVDNEAFFGGDSIGYLDIALGSQLVWLRVIEILRKVKLLNENQDA
;
A
#
# COMPACT_ATOMS: atom_id res chain seq x y z
N MET A 1 3.25 3.92 -2.15
CA MET A 1 2.70 3.01 -1.12
C MET A 1 1.29 2.47 -1.41
N THR A 2 0.60 2.88 -2.48
CA THR A 2 -0.78 2.45 -2.83
C THR A 2 -0.97 0.92 -2.91
N LYS A 3 0.07 0.18 -3.36
CA LYS A 3 0.03 -1.29 -3.45
C LYS A 3 -0.11 -1.98 -2.08
N TRP A 4 0.32 -1.34 -0.98
CA TRP A 4 0.25 -1.92 0.36
C TRP A 4 -1.20 -1.99 0.88
N VAL A 5 -1.99 -0.95 0.60
CA VAL A 5 -3.43 -0.92 0.91
C VAL A 5 -4.17 -2.02 0.15
N GLN A 6 -3.88 -2.19 -1.15
CA GLN A 6 -4.46 -3.27 -1.95
C GLN A 6 -4.07 -4.65 -1.40
N MET A 7 -2.81 -4.82 -0.97
CA MET A 7 -2.36 -6.08 -0.38
C MET A 7 -3.05 -6.37 0.96
N ALA A 8 -3.23 -5.36 1.81
CA ALA A 8 -3.99 -5.48 3.05
C ALA A 8 -5.44 -5.93 2.78
N LEU A 9 -6.15 -5.29 1.84
CA LEU A 9 -7.51 -5.68 1.45
C LEU A 9 -7.57 -7.12 0.93
N LYS A 10 -6.61 -7.51 0.07
CA LYS A 10 -6.51 -8.88 -0.46
C LYS A 10 -6.24 -9.92 0.63
N LEU A 11 -5.29 -9.66 1.54
CA LEU A 11 -4.99 -10.55 2.67
C LEU A 11 -6.22 -10.72 3.56
N LYS A 12 -6.96 -9.64 3.79
CA LYS A 12 -8.22 -9.64 4.51
C LYS A 12 -9.40 -10.19 3.70
N SER A 13 -9.22 -10.59 2.45
CA SER A 13 -10.31 -11.07 1.59
C SER A 13 -11.50 -10.10 1.53
N ILE A 14 -11.20 -8.80 1.46
CA ILE A 14 -12.20 -7.73 1.33
C ILE A 14 -12.31 -7.38 -0.14
N GLU A 15 -13.51 -7.41 -0.69
CA GLU A 15 -13.79 -6.91 -2.03
C GLU A 15 -13.73 -5.39 -2.06
N TYR A 16 -13.14 -4.84 -3.11
CA TYR A 16 -13.00 -3.39 -3.29
C TYR A 16 -12.99 -3.03 -4.76
N GLU A 17 -13.43 -1.82 -5.07
CA GLU A 17 -13.24 -1.19 -6.37
C GLU A 17 -11.96 -0.37 -6.36
N PHE A 18 -11.13 -0.54 -7.39
CA PHE A 18 -9.93 0.29 -7.57
C PHE A 18 -10.24 1.43 -8.54
N ILE A 19 -10.26 2.65 -8.01
CA ILE A 19 -10.41 3.85 -8.83
C ILE A 19 -9.02 4.40 -9.12
N GLU A 20 -8.61 4.33 -10.39
CA GLU A 20 -7.39 4.95 -10.84
C GLU A 20 -7.56 6.47 -10.90
N VAL A 21 -6.58 7.22 -10.38
CA VAL A 21 -6.63 8.68 -10.30
C VAL A 21 -5.37 9.27 -10.91
N ASP A 22 -5.55 10.21 -11.84
CA ASP A 22 -4.48 11.05 -12.34
C ASP A 22 -4.00 11.99 -11.23
N VAL A 23 -2.74 11.85 -10.84
CA VAL A 23 -2.11 12.64 -9.76
C VAL A 23 -1.67 14.04 -10.24
N PHE A 24 -1.54 14.25 -11.55
CA PHE A 24 -1.24 15.54 -12.16
C PHE A 24 -2.53 16.34 -12.39
N ASN A 25 -3.58 15.66 -12.86
CA ASN A 25 -4.92 16.24 -13.03
C ASN A 25 -5.90 15.68 -11.98
N LYS A 26 -5.83 16.22 -10.77
CA LYS A 26 -6.53 15.69 -9.59
C LYS A 26 -8.05 15.74 -9.78
N SER A 27 -8.68 14.56 -9.70
CA SER A 27 -10.14 14.42 -9.82
C SER A 27 -10.89 15.08 -8.67
N GLU A 28 -12.15 15.47 -8.91
CA GLU A 28 -13.02 16.01 -7.85
C GLU A 28 -13.21 15.01 -6.70
N VAL A 29 -13.26 13.72 -7.01
CA VAL A 29 -13.35 12.64 -6.01
C VAL A 29 -12.17 12.70 -5.05
N LEU A 30 -10.92 12.79 -5.56
CA LEU A 30 -9.72 12.88 -4.72
C LEU A 30 -9.70 14.17 -3.89
N LEU A 31 -10.10 15.29 -4.48
CA LEU A 31 -10.13 16.58 -3.78
C LEU A 31 -11.17 16.59 -2.66
N LYS A 32 -12.32 15.95 -2.87
CA LYS A 32 -13.37 15.81 -1.84
C LYS A 32 -12.97 14.82 -0.74
N SER A 33 -12.31 13.72 -1.11
CA SER A 33 -11.97 12.65 -0.17
C SER A 33 -10.72 12.92 0.67
N ASN A 34 -9.75 13.67 0.13
CA ASN A 34 -8.55 14.12 0.85
C ASN A 34 -8.31 15.63 0.62
N PRO A 35 -9.13 16.52 1.22
CA PRO A 35 -9.01 17.95 1.00
C PRO A 35 -7.72 18.55 1.59
N ALA A 36 -7.15 17.91 2.62
CA ALA A 36 -5.95 18.38 3.31
C ALA A 36 -4.69 18.20 2.45
N TYR A 37 -4.37 16.96 2.07
CA TYR A 37 -3.11 16.65 1.37
C TYR A 37 -3.31 16.45 -0.14
N LYS A 38 -4.50 16.06 -0.57
CA LYS A 38 -4.83 15.80 -1.99
C LYS A 38 -3.88 14.77 -2.60
N ARG A 39 -3.56 13.72 -1.82
CA ARG A 39 -2.66 12.62 -2.19
C ARG A 39 -3.38 11.28 -2.08
N ILE A 40 -2.86 10.32 -2.84
CA ILE A 40 -3.23 8.90 -2.75
C ILE A 40 -2.22 8.15 -1.85
N PRO A 41 -2.60 6.98 -1.27
CA PRO A 41 -3.92 6.34 -1.32
C PRO A 41 -4.99 7.05 -0.48
N VAL A 42 -6.25 6.86 -0.87
CA VAL A 42 -7.44 7.18 -0.06
C VAL A 42 -8.36 5.96 -0.10
N LEU A 43 -8.81 5.50 1.07
CA LEU A 43 -9.85 4.48 1.19
C LEU A 43 -11.18 5.18 1.43
N ILE A 44 -12.16 4.93 0.56
CA ILE A 44 -13.54 5.38 0.74
C ILE A 44 -14.36 4.17 1.19
N HIS A 45 -14.91 4.23 2.39
CA HIS A 45 -15.73 3.15 2.94
C HIS A 45 -17.16 3.63 3.20
N GLY A 46 -18.12 3.04 2.47
CA GLY A 46 -19.49 3.53 2.43
C GLY A 46 -19.58 4.89 1.75
N ASP A 47 -20.60 5.68 2.09
CA ASP A 47 -20.92 6.88 1.31
C ASP A 47 -20.04 8.09 1.60
N ASN A 48 -19.44 8.19 2.80
CA ASN A 48 -18.72 9.41 3.22
C ASN A 48 -17.51 9.18 4.16
N ASN A 49 -17.13 7.96 4.50
CA ASN A 49 -15.96 7.76 5.36
C ASN A 49 -14.70 7.63 4.51
N CYS A 50 -13.91 8.70 4.46
CA CYS A 50 -12.63 8.72 3.77
C CYS A 50 -11.49 8.58 4.78
N ILE A 51 -10.65 7.55 4.60
CA ILE A 51 -9.42 7.36 5.36
C ILE A 51 -8.24 7.66 4.43
N CYS A 52 -7.37 8.57 4.87
CA CYS A 52 -6.14 8.97 4.18
C CYS A 52 -4.92 8.39 4.88
N GLU A 53 -3.75 8.50 4.25
CA GLU A 53 -2.46 7.96 4.71
C GLU A 53 -2.42 6.43 4.68
N SER A 54 -1.40 5.89 4.01
CA SER A 54 -1.36 4.47 3.68
C SER A 54 -1.33 3.57 4.93
N LEU A 55 -0.59 3.97 5.96
CA LEU A 55 -0.48 3.23 7.22
C LEU A 55 -1.77 3.28 8.03
N LEU A 56 -2.42 4.45 8.12
CA LEU A 56 -3.70 4.58 8.83
C LEU A 56 -4.79 3.75 8.16
N ILE A 57 -4.81 3.71 6.83
CA ILE A 57 -5.71 2.85 6.07
C ILE A 57 -5.48 1.37 6.42
N VAL A 58 -4.22 0.92 6.48
CA VAL A 58 -3.89 -0.48 6.83
C VAL A 58 -4.31 -0.81 8.26
N GLU A 59 -4.08 0.09 9.22
CA GLU A 59 -4.55 -0.09 10.60
C GLU A 59 -6.08 -0.18 10.67
N TYR A 60 -6.78 0.73 10.00
CA TYR A 60 -8.24 0.73 9.90
C TYR A 60 -8.76 -0.59 9.33
N ILE A 61 -8.17 -1.08 8.24
CA ILE A 61 -8.52 -2.37 7.64
C ILE A 61 -8.31 -3.52 8.63
N ASN A 62 -7.21 -3.50 9.38
CA ASN A 62 -6.92 -4.55 10.35
C ASN A 62 -7.95 -4.59 11.49
N GLU A 63 -8.36 -3.42 11.97
CA GLU A 63 -9.26 -3.27 13.12
C GLU A 63 -10.74 -3.44 12.77
N PHE A 64 -11.16 -2.95 11.59
CA PHE A 64 -12.56 -3.00 11.18
C PHE A 64 -12.98 -4.42 10.73
N TRP A 65 -12.05 -5.18 10.16
CA TRP A 65 -12.26 -6.59 9.78
C TRP A 65 -11.32 -7.52 10.56
N PRO A 66 -11.53 -7.67 11.89
CA PRO A 66 -10.63 -8.47 12.73
C PRO A 66 -10.75 -9.97 12.45
N ASN A 67 -11.92 -10.42 11.98
CA ASN A 67 -12.23 -11.83 11.75
C ASN A 67 -12.02 -12.28 10.30
N ASN A 68 -11.70 -11.35 9.39
CA ASN A 68 -11.37 -11.69 8.02
C ASN A 68 -9.86 -11.83 7.86
N GLY A 69 -9.42 -12.89 7.18
CA GLY A 69 -8.00 -13.13 6.89
C GLY A 69 -7.08 -13.13 8.12
N PRO A 70 -5.76 -13.05 7.91
CA PRO A 70 -4.80 -12.93 9.01
C PRO A 70 -4.78 -11.52 9.61
N SER A 71 -4.35 -11.42 10.87
CA SER A 71 -4.03 -10.12 11.48
C SER A 71 -2.81 -9.52 10.76
N LEU A 72 -2.89 -8.25 10.39
CA LEU A 72 -1.81 -7.52 9.72
C LEU A 72 -0.78 -7.00 10.74
N LEU A 73 -1.17 -6.90 12.01
CA LEU A 73 -0.32 -6.43 13.10
C LEU A 73 -0.33 -7.41 14.28
N PRO A 74 0.76 -7.48 15.05
CA PRO A 74 0.77 -8.19 16.34
C PRO A 74 -0.31 -7.66 17.30
N SER A 75 -0.85 -8.54 18.14
CA SER A 75 -1.88 -8.17 19.13
C SER A 75 -1.29 -7.40 20.31
N ASP A 76 -0.09 -7.76 20.74
CA ASP A 76 0.63 -7.08 21.82
C ASP A 76 1.05 -5.66 21.43
N SER A 77 0.98 -4.72 22.38
CA SER A 77 1.27 -3.31 22.12
C SER A 77 2.75 -3.04 21.85
N PHE A 78 3.65 -3.74 22.53
CA PHE A 78 5.09 -3.58 22.36
C PHE A 78 5.53 -4.16 21.01
N ASP A 79 5.08 -5.37 20.68
CA ASP A 79 5.41 -6.02 19.42
C ASP A 79 4.87 -5.24 18.21
N ARG A 80 3.73 -4.56 18.36
CA ARG A 80 3.14 -3.71 17.32
C ARG A 80 3.87 -2.38 17.12
N ALA A 81 4.66 -1.91 18.10
CA ALA A 81 5.39 -0.64 17.97
C ALA A 81 6.49 -0.72 16.89
N MET A 82 7.17 -1.86 16.78
CA MET A 82 8.29 -2.02 15.84
C MET A 82 7.84 -1.99 14.35
N PRO A 83 6.82 -2.75 13.91
CA PRO A 83 6.29 -2.63 12.55
C PRO A 83 5.74 -1.24 12.24
N ARG A 84 5.13 -0.55 13.21
CA ARG A 84 4.65 0.83 13.05
C ARG A 84 5.80 1.81 12.79
N PHE A 85 6.87 1.71 13.57
CA PHE A 85 8.06 2.53 13.38
C PHE A 85 8.64 2.35 11.98
N TRP A 86 8.89 1.11 11.56
CA TRP A 86 9.46 0.84 10.25
C TRP A 86 8.50 1.20 9.11
N GLY A 87 7.20 0.97 9.28
CA GLY A 87 6.18 1.41 8.33
C GLY A 87 6.20 2.93 8.14
N ALA A 88 6.22 3.69 9.25
CA ALA A 88 6.28 5.15 9.21
C ALA A 88 7.59 5.66 8.60
N TYR A 89 8.71 4.99 8.87
CA TYR A 89 9.99 5.31 8.24
C TYR A 89 9.91 5.13 6.72
N VAL A 90 9.39 3.99 6.24
CA VAL A 90 9.30 3.71 4.80
C VAL A 90 8.25 4.59 4.08
N ASP A 91 7.17 5.02 4.74
CA ASP A 91 6.14 5.88 4.11
C ASP A 91 6.62 7.32 3.90
N ASN A 92 7.53 7.80 4.73
CA ASN A 92 8.02 9.17 4.68
C ASN A 92 9.28 9.34 3.79
N GLU A 93 10.04 8.27 3.58
CA GLU A 93 11.31 8.34 2.85
C GLU A 93 11.15 7.90 1.38
N ALA A 94 11.82 8.62 0.46
CA ALA A 94 11.78 8.30 -0.97
C ALA A 94 12.63 7.06 -1.32
N PHE A 95 13.70 6.82 -0.56
CA PHE A 95 14.61 5.68 -0.65
C PHE A 95 14.89 5.13 0.75
N PHE A 96 15.37 3.89 0.86
CA PHE A 96 15.81 3.34 2.16
C PHE A 96 17.00 4.11 2.74
N GLY A 97 17.77 4.82 1.91
CA GLY A 97 18.80 5.79 2.32
C GLY A 97 18.27 7.20 2.63
N GLY A 98 16.95 7.40 2.65
CA GLY A 98 16.29 8.70 2.80
C GLY A 98 16.18 9.44 1.47
N ASP A 99 16.84 10.61 1.36
CA ASP A 99 16.84 11.46 0.16
C ASP A 99 17.81 10.97 -0.95
N SER A 100 18.56 9.90 -0.71
CA SER A 100 19.57 9.39 -1.65
C SER A 100 19.43 7.88 -1.85
N ILE A 101 19.67 7.44 -3.09
CA ILE A 101 19.73 6.01 -3.44
C ILE A 101 20.88 5.36 -2.66
N GLY A 102 20.54 4.43 -1.76
CA GLY A 102 21.49 3.72 -0.93
C GLY A 102 21.76 2.29 -1.42
N TYR A 103 22.66 1.60 -0.70
CA TYR A 103 22.98 0.20 -0.97
C TYR A 103 21.74 -0.71 -0.95
N LEU A 104 20.83 -0.48 -0.01
CA LEU A 104 19.60 -1.27 0.12
C LEU A 104 18.65 -1.06 -1.06
N ASP A 105 18.54 0.17 -1.57
CA ASP A 105 17.74 0.48 -2.76
C ASP A 105 18.28 -0.24 -4.00
N ILE A 106 19.61 -0.23 -4.17
CA ILE A 106 20.28 -0.93 -5.29
C ILE A 106 20.12 -2.44 -5.15
N ALA A 107 20.35 -2.99 -3.94
CA ALA A 107 20.26 -4.43 -3.70
C ALA A 107 18.84 -4.95 -3.95
N LEU A 108 17.82 -4.31 -3.40
CA LEU A 108 16.42 -4.71 -3.57
C LEU A 108 15.92 -4.45 -5.00
N GLY A 109 16.31 -3.33 -5.61
CA GLY A 109 16.01 -3.03 -7.01
C GLY A 109 16.58 -4.07 -7.98
N SER A 110 17.82 -4.53 -7.73
CA SER A 110 18.46 -5.57 -8.55
C SER A 110 17.75 -6.93 -8.46
N GLN A 111 17.14 -7.24 -7.31
CA GLN A 111 16.39 -8.49 -7.10
C GLN A 111 15.03 -8.48 -7.83
N LEU A 112 14.39 -7.32 -7.95
CA LEU A 112 13.13 -7.18 -8.70
C LEU A 112 13.28 -7.50 -10.20
N VAL A 113 14.44 -7.17 -10.79
CA VAL A 113 14.75 -7.54 -12.19
C VAL A 113 14.79 -9.06 -12.36
N TRP A 114 15.43 -9.76 -11.43
CA TRP A 114 15.51 -11.22 -11.46
C TRP A 114 14.18 -11.91 -11.17
N LEU A 115 13.34 -11.33 -10.30
CA LEU A 115 11.97 -11.81 -10.08
C LEU A 115 11.16 -11.74 -11.38
N ARG A 116 11.26 -10.65 -12.14
CA ARG A 116 10.57 -10.51 -13.44
C ARG A 116 11.06 -11.52 -14.48
N VAL A 117 12.36 -11.83 -14.48
CA VAL A 117 12.92 -12.90 -15.33
C VAL A 117 12.36 -14.27 -14.93
N ILE A 118 12.23 -14.56 -13.64
CA ILE A 118 11.64 -15.81 -13.14
C ILE A 118 10.16 -15.92 -13.55
N GLU A 119 9.39 -14.84 -13.49
CA GLU A 119 7.99 -14.82 -13.97
C GLU A 119 7.89 -15.19 -15.46
N ILE A 120 8.76 -14.63 -16.30
CA ILE A 120 8.82 -14.95 -17.74
C ILE A 120 9.17 -16.42 -17.96
N LEU A 121 10.22 -16.91 -17.28
CA LEU A 121 10.68 -18.29 -17.42
C LEU A 121 9.65 -19.30 -16.92
N ARG A 122 8.95 -19.00 -15.82
CA ARG A 122 7.98 -19.90 -15.20
C ARG A 122 6.57 -19.74 -15.76
N LYS A 123 6.31 -18.76 -16.62
CA LYS A 123 4.96 -18.40 -17.11
C LYS A 123 3.93 -18.22 -15.99
N VAL A 124 4.38 -17.85 -14.79
CA VAL A 124 3.54 -17.57 -13.63
C VAL A 124 3.73 -16.10 -13.29
N LYS A 125 2.64 -15.33 -13.32
CA LYS A 125 2.62 -13.92 -12.94
C LYS A 125 2.47 -13.87 -11.41
N LEU A 126 3.50 -13.44 -10.70
CA LEU A 126 3.49 -13.35 -9.23
C LEU A 126 2.99 -11.97 -8.81
N LEU A 127 3.27 -10.94 -9.61
CA LEU A 127 2.73 -9.60 -9.47
C LEU A 127 1.88 -9.28 -10.71
N ASN A 128 0.55 -9.27 -10.57
CA ASN A 128 -0.33 -8.78 -11.64
C ASN A 128 -0.14 -7.27 -11.79
N GLU A 129 0.69 -6.85 -12.74
CA GLU A 129 0.92 -5.42 -13.02
C GLU A 129 -0.01 -4.81 -14.07
N ASN A 130 -0.74 -5.57 -14.89
CA ASN A 130 -1.65 -5.00 -15.89
C ASN A 130 -2.93 -5.82 -16.02
N GLN A 131 -4.06 -5.12 -16.14
CA GLN A 131 -5.05 -5.43 -17.18
C GLN A 131 -5.11 -4.22 -18.10
N ASP A 132 -4.46 -4.33 -19.26
CA ASP A 132 -4.68 -3.48 -20.42
C ASP A 132 -5.98 -3.94 -21.12
N ALA A 133 -7.00 -3.08 -21.15
CA ALA A 133 -7.99 -2.91 -22.23
C ALA A 133 -8.93 -1.73 -21.88
#